data_AF-A0A831XQM9-F1
#
_entry.id   AF-A0A831XQM9-F1
#
_cell.length_a   1.000
_cell.length_b   1.000
_cell.length_c   1.000
_cell.angle_alpha   90.00
_cell.angle_beta   90.00
_cell.angle_gamma   90.00
#
_symmetry.space_group_name_H-M   'P 1'
#
loop_
_entity.id
_entity.type
_entity.pdbx_description
1 polymer ?
#
loop_
_entity_poly.entity_id
_entity_poly.type
_entity_poly.pdbx_seq_one_letter_code
_entity_poly.pdbx_strand_id
1 'polypeptide(L)'
;MNQCYDVGRLENVHFWPFWDVGPSSPLWAFTKEHATAFLIGKTDGEMALNCFSIFYNKGFHFIAGPIPGKRPAPGSGVYTNCYMDVTPNAVVVEEVAEHAGVSFVNGMFMSGVTVGAANRGPVKFTACGFWSVPGLESHARVGGRGTVFFESCHFSGWDQASDGLPCIDANSRQVLITGNDFETGRRDAVAVRLGPDVRAAVVASNRLPSSPVAVVDDTRHADVQIGLNAQAPAGGGIGEWLVIGEFPNPAIEGAPPGAVSRVGYDRDYLVAIGGESDAVLTPSTKVPYVEGGDRFTATCRRVEPNAEGYIDLMAQYPGGRKVAYAFTYLPSKRAQTAHFELGSNDSAKVWVNGQEVHCVWAAEGRGALAGDDQFTAPLQKGLNRVLVKVEDGGGRHWGFMLDAYAEDGAPLGCAAQTGE
;
A
#
# COMPACT_ATOMS: atom_id res chain seq x y z
N MET A 1 -13.85 -32.22 -1.66
CA MET A 1 -14.25 -32.91 -2.90
C MET A 1 -13.11 -33.81 -3.34
N ASN A 2 -13.36 -35.10 -3.60
CA ASN A 2 -12.32 -36.06 -3.96
C ASN A 2 -12.97 -37.25 -4.70
N GLN A 3 -12.21 -37.88 -5.60
CA GLN A 3 -12.68 -38.97 -6.47
C GLN A 3 -13.87 -38.58 -7.36
N CYS A 4 -13.89 -37.32 -7.83
CA CYS A 4 -14.77 -36.88 -8.92
C CYS A 4 -14.05 -37.23 -10.24
N TYR A 5 -14.47 -38.32 -10.89
CA TYR A 5 -13.81 -38.84 -12.09
C TYR A 5 -14.32 -38.22 -13.41
N ASP A 6 -15.24 -37.28 -13.30
CA ASP A 6 -15.80 -36.47 -14.38
C ASP A 6 -16.18 -35.10 -13.79
N VAL A 7 -16.75 -34.23 -14.62
CA VAL A 7 -17.05 -32.81 -14.30
C VAL A 7 -17.94 -32.69 -13.06
N GLY A 8 -17.36 -32.20 -11.96
CA GLY A 8 -18.06 -31.79 -10.75
C GLY A 8 -18.46 -30.31 -10.78
N ARG A 9 -19.48 -29.94 -9.99
CA ARG A 9 -19.93 -28.55 -9.84
C ARG A 9 -20.11 -28.19 -8.37
N LEU A 10 -19.58 -27.04 -8.00
CA LEU A 10 -19.76 -26.39 -6.70
C LEU A 10 -20.23 -24.95 -6.95
N GLU A 11 -21.49 -24.64 -6.67
CA GLU A 11 -22.06 -23.34 -7.03
C GLU A 11 -22.72 -22.67 -5.82
N ASN A 12 -22.46 -21.37 -5.63
CA ASN A 12 -23.09 -20.53 -4.61
C ASN A 12 -22.92 -21.07 -3.17
N VAL A 13 -21.70 -21.51 -2.83
CA VAL A 13 -21.39 -22.04 -1.50
C VAL A 13 -20.78 -20.96 -0.62
N HIS A 14 -21.32 -20.78 0.57
CA HIS A 14 -20.87 -19.78 1.55
C HIS A 14 -20.47 -20.46 2.86
N PHE A 15 -19.20 -20.37 3.24
CA PHE A 15 -18.70 -20.84 4.52
C PHE A 15 -18.30 -19.69 5.44
N TRP A 16 -19.06 -19.51 6.51
CA TRP A 16 -18.73 -18.61 7.62
C TRP A 16 -18.90 -19.39 8.93
N PRO A 17 -17.86 -19.47 9.80
CA PRO A 17 -17.95 -20.14 11.09
C PRO A 17 -18.80 -19.36 12.11
N PHE A 18 -20.10 -19.18 11.84
CA PHE A 18 -21.07 -18.50 12.72
C PHE A 18 -21.17 -19.11 14.13
N TRP A 19 -20.64 -20.32 14.33
CA TRP A 19 -20.72 -21.04 15.60
C TRP A 19 -19.82 -20.44 16.70
N ASP A 20 -18.72 -19.78 16.35
CA ASP A 20 -17.85 -19.14 17.34
C ASP A 20 -16.90 -18.12 16.71
N VAL A 21 -17.02 -16.86 17.12
CA VAL A 21 -16.16 -15.74 16.69
C VAL A 21 -15.51 -15.01 17.88
N GLY A 22 -15.56 -15.61 19.08
CA GLY A 22 -14.97 -15.02 20.28
C GLY A 22 -13.45 -15.01 20.22
N PRO A 23 -12.76 -13.85 20.25
CA PRO A 23 -11.30 -13.79 20.11
C PRO A 23 -10.52 -14.61 21.14
N SER A 24 -11.10 -14.83 22.33
CA SER A 24 -10.55 -15.62 23.42
C SER A 24 -10.97 -17.10 23.40
N SER A 25 -11.82 -17.52 22.46
CA SER A 25 -12.29 -18.90 22.39
C SER A 25 -11.22 -19.85 21.84
N PRO A 26 -11.01 -21.02 22.47
CA PRO A 26 -10.17 -22.07 21.91
C PRO A 26 -10.66 -22.59 20.55
N LEU A 27 -11.98 -22.64 20.33
CA LEU A 27 -12.54 -23.09 19.04
C LEU A 27 -12.29 -22.05 17.93
N TRP A 28 -12.37 -20.76 18.26
CA TRP A 28 -11.98 -19.69 17.35
C TRP A 28 -10.49 -19.76 16.98
N ALA A 29 -9.62 -19.94 17.98
CA ALA A 29 -8.18 -20.13 17.76
C ALA A 29 -7.91 -21.35 16.86
N PHE A 30 -8.52 -22.50 17.18
CA PHE A 30 -8.40 -23.73 16.39
C PHE A 30 -8.89 -23.55 14.95
N THR A 31 -10.00 -22.84 14.74
CA THR A 31 -10.55 -22.58 13.41
C THR A 31 -9.57 -21.79 12.55
N LYS A 32 -9.01 -20.71 13.10
CA LYS A 32 -8.00 -19.89 12.42
C LYS A 32 -6.69 -20.62 12.19
N GLU A 33 -6.33 -21.58 13.04
CA GLU A 33 -5.06 -22.30 12.96
C GLU A 33 -5.13 -23.56 12.08
N HIS A 34 -6.28 -24.22 11.95
CA HIS A 34 -6.35 -25.54 11.31
C HIS A 34 -7.46 -25.74 10.29
N ALA A 35 -8.52 -24.93 10.31
CA ALA A 35 -9.69 -25.21 9.48
C ALA A 35 -9.43 -24.92 7.99
N THR A 36 -9.97 -25.79 7.14
CA THR A 36 -9.93 -25.65 5.67
C THR A 36 -11.36 -25.60 5.15
N ALA A 37 -11.71 -24.56 4.38
CA ALA A 37 -13.07 -24.41 3.84
C ALA A 37 -13.33 -25.39 2.70
N PHE A 38 -12.42 -25.46 1.72
CA PHE A 38 -12.55 -26.31 0.54
C PHE A 38 -11.29 -27.17 0.34
N LEU A 39 -11.35 -28.43 0.75
CA LEU A 39 -10.29 -29.42 0.47
C LEU A 39 -10.60 -30.15 -0.85
N ILE A 40 -9.74 -29.96 -1.85
CA ILE A 40 -9.87 -30.49 -3.22
C ILE A 40 -8.79 -31.56 -3.45
N GLY A 41 -9.23 -32.79 -3.70
CA GLY A 41 -8.36 -33.91 -4.06
C GLY A 41 -8.43 -34.26 -5.55
N LYS A 42 -8.61 -35.54 -5.87
CA LYS A 42 -8.78 -35.99 -7.25
C LYS A 42 -10.13 -35.53 -7.80
N THR A 43 -10.09 -34.60 -8.74
CA THR A 43 -11.21 -34.16 -9.58
C THR A 43 -10.83 -34.23 -11.05
N ASP A 44 -11.80 -34.27 -11.97
CA ASP A 44 -11.56 -34.21 -13.42
C ASP A 44 -12.45 -33.11 -14.01
N GLY A 45 -11.91 -31.88 -14.06
CA GLY A 45 -12.66 -30.71 -14.49
C GLY A 45 -13.69 -30.22 -13.47
N GLU A 46 -13.32 -30.08 -12.19
CA GLU A 46 -14.19 -29.44 -11.20
C GLU A 46 -14.52 -28.00 -11.61
N MET A 47 -15.78 -27.59 -11.50
CA MET A 47 -16.23 -26.22 -11.77
C MET A 47 -16.79 -25.61 -10.49
N ALA A 48 -16.05 -24.68 -9.89
CA ALA A 48 -16.51 -23.90 -8.76
C ALA A 48 -16.92 -22.49 -9.20
N LEU A 49 -18.10 -22.04 -8.80
CA LEU A 49 -18.67 -20.73 -9.12
C LEU A 49 -19.25 -20.08 -7.86
N ASN A 50 -18.94 -18.81 -7.62
CA ASN A 50 -19.52 -18.02 -6.52
C ASN A 50 -19.31 -18.66 -5.14
N CYS A 51 -18.07 -19.07 -4.84
CA CYS A 51 -17.75 -19.74 -3.58
C CYS A 51 -17.05 -18.78 -2.61
N PHE A 52 -17.50 -18.74 -1.36
CA PHE A 52 -17.04 -17.82 -0.33
C PHE A 52 -16.56 -18.56 0.92
N SER A 53 -15.48 -18.08 1.53
CA SER A 53 -15.08 -18.47 2.88
C SER A 53 -14.54 -17.29 3.68
N ILE A 54 -14.79 -17.26 5.00
CA ILE A 54 -14.19 -16.28 5.92
C ILE A 54 -13.63 -16.91 7.20
N PHE A 55 -12.47 -16.44 7.68
CA PHE A 55 -11.82 -16.81 8.96
C PHE A 55 -11.25 -18.23 9.09
N TYR A 56 -11.32 -19.05 8.04
CA TYR A 56 -10.65 -20.35 8.00
C TYR A 56 -9.13 -20.14 7.86
N ASN A 57 -8.30 -21.09 8.30
CA ASN A 57 -6.87 -21.06 7.98
C ASN A 57 -6.67 -21.07 6.46
N LYS A 58 -7.31 -22.05 5.80
CA LYS A 58 -7.21 -22.26 4.35
C LYS A 58 -8.54 -22.10 3.66
N GLY A 59 -8.56 -21.35 2.56
CA GLY A 59 -9.71 -21.21 1.68
C GLY A 59 -9.86 -22.44 0.80
N PHE A 60 -9.15 -22.45 -0.33
CA PHE A 60 -8.98 -23.65 -1.16
C PHE A 60 -7.65 -24.35 -0.86
N HIS A 61 -7.69 -25.66 -0.63
CA HIS A 61 -6.50 -26.50 -0.45
C HIS A 61 -6.53 -27.66 -1.43
N PHE A 62 -5.55 -27.71 -2.34
CA PHE A 62 -5.41 -28.73 -3.37
C PHE A 62 -4.35 -29.74 -2.99
N ILE A 63 -4.71 -31.02 -3.02
CA ILE A 63 -3.84 -32.14 -2.65
C ILE A 63 -3.87 -33.23 -3.73
N ALA A 64 -2.86 -34.10 -3.71
CA ALA A 64 -3.01 -35.43 -4.30
C ALA A 64 -4.06 -36.22 -3.48
N GLY A 65 -5.28 -36.29 -4.01
CA GLY A 65 -6.42 -36.86 -3.31
C GLY A 65 -6.28 -38.37 -3.13
N PRO A 66 -6.63 -38.93 -1.96
CA PRO A 66 -6.53 -40.36 -1.70
C PRO A 66 -7.51 -41.16 -2.56
N ILE A 67 -7.05 -42.27 -3.12
CA ILE A 67 -7.86 -43.19 -3.93
C ILE A 67 -7.67 -44.62 -3.40
N PRO A 68 -8.73 -45.33 -2.95
CA PRO A 68 -8.60 -46.68 -2.43
C PRO A 68 -7.89 -47.63 -3.41
N GLY A 69 -6.85 -48.30 -2.94
CA GLY A 69 -6.08 -49.27 -3.73
C GLY A 69 -5.24 -48.68 -4.88
N LYS A 70 -5.13 -47.35 -4.99
CA LYS A 70 -4.32 -46.67 -6.01
C LYS A 70 -3.42 -45.62 -5.35
N ARG A 71 -2.43 -45.14 -6.10
CA ARG A 71 -1.65 -43.97 -5.67
C ARG A 71 -2.59 -42.75 -5.59
N PRO A 72 -2.43 -41.88 -4.59
CA PRO A 72 -3.11 -40.58 -4.58
C PRO A 72 -2.84 -39.84 -5.87
N ALA A 73 -3.83 -39.10 -6.35
CA ALA A 73 -3.71 -38.36 -7.59
C ALA A 73 -4.32 -36.98 -7.46
N PRO A 74 -3.68 -35.94 -8.02
CA PRO A 74 -4.22 -34.59 -7.99
C PRO A 74 -5.35 -34.41 -9.01
N GLY A 75 -6.15 -33.38 -8.79
CA GLY A 75 -7.28 -33.00 -9.65
C GLY A 75 -7.00 -31.81 -10.56
N SER A 76 -7.99 -31.51 -11.41
CA SER A 76 -8.06 -30.31 -12.23
C SER A 76 -9.38 -29.57 -12.03
N GLY A 77 -9.42 -28.29 -12.36
CA GLY A 77 -10.65 -27.50 -12.26
C GLY A 77 -10.53 -26.02 -12.57
N VAL A 78 -11.68 -25.35 -12.63
CA VAL A 78 -11.84 -23.91 -12.82
C VAL A 78 -12.67 -23.34 -11.67
N TYR A 79 -12.20 -22.24 -11.11
CA TYR A 79 -12.72 -21.59 -9.91
C TYR A 79 -13.00 -20.12 -10.23
N THR A 80 -14.27 -19.79 -10.43
CA THR A 80 -14.68 -18.47 -10.94
C THR A 80 -15.48 -17.70 -9.89
N ASN A 81 -15.20 -16.41 -9.74
CA ASN A 81 -15.89 -15.52 -8.81
C ASN A 81 -15.87 -16.06 -7.36
N CYS A 82 -14.73 -16.58 -6.93
CA CYS A 82 -14.55 -17.11 -5.59
C CYS A 82 -13.89 -16.06 -4.68
N TYR A 83 -14.39 -15.91 -3.46
CA TYR A 83 -13.91 -14.91 -2.50
C TYR A 83 -13.48 -15.56 -1.17
N MET A 84 -12.17 -15.58 -0.92
CA MET A 84 -11.60 -16.01 0.35
C MET A 84 -11.28 -14.77 1.20
N ASP A 85 -12.18 -14.44 2.12
CA ASP A 85 -12.13 -13.26 2.99
C ASP A 85 -11.40 -13.59 4.31
N VAL A 86 -10.58 -12.68 4.83
CA VAL A 86 -9.76 -12.83 6.05
C VAL A 86 -9.25 -14.29 6.27
N THR A 87 -8.61 -14.85 5.25
CA THR A 87 -8.20 -16.27 5.22
C THR A 87 -6.70 -16.35 4.96
N PRO A 88 -5.83 -16.49 5.98
CA PRO A 88 -4.37 -16.30 5.87
C PRO A 88 -3.68 -17.17 4.80
N ASN A 89 -4.33 -18.24 4.35
CA ASN A 89 -3.93 -19.01 3.18
C ASN A 89 -5.13 -19.15 2.23
N ALA A 90 -5.37 -18.13 1.40
CA ALA A 90 -6.53 -18.10 0.50
C ALA A 90 -6.56 -19.30 -0.46
N VAL A 91 -5.40 -19.62 -1.05
CA VAL A 91 -5.22 -20.80 -1.89
C VAL A 91 -3.91 -21.49 -1.55
N VAL A 92 -3.98 -22.80 -1.25
CA VAL A 92 -2.82 -23.66 -1.02
C VAL A 92 -2.83 -24.78 -2.04
N VAL A 93 -1.80 -24.85 -2.87
CA VAL A 93 -1.63 -25.92 -3.86
C VAL A 93 -0.44 -26.78 -3.48
N GLU A 94 -0.67 -28.01 -3.04
CA GLU A 94 0.40 -29.00 -2.93
C GLU A 94 0.66 -29.64 -4.29
N GLU A 95 -0.40 -30.13 -4.94
CA GLU A 95 -0.35 -30.75 -6.26
C GLU A 95 -1.67 -30.53 -7.02
N VAL A 96 -1.57 -30.20 -8.31
CA VAL A 96 -2.68 -30.23 -9.29
C VAL A 96 -2.28 -31.08 -10.51
N ALA A 97 -3.26 -31.52 -11.29
CA ALA A 97 -3.03 -32.42 -12.41
C ALA A 97 -2.08 -31.83 -13.45
N GLU A 98 -1.03 -32.57 -13.84
CA GLU A 98 0.02 -32.06 -14.75
C GLU A 98 -0.49 -31.59 -16.11
N HIS A 99 -1.51 -32.25 -16.64
CA HIS A 99 -2.03 -32.02 -17.99
C HIS A 99 -3.01 -30.85 -18.09
N ALA A 100 -3.67 -30.46 -16.98
CA ALA A 100 -4.76 -29.48 -17.00
C ALA A 100 -4.63 -28.41 -15.90
N GLY A 101 -4.14 -28.80 -14.72
CA GLY A 101 -3.95 -27.91 -13.59
C GLY A 101 -5.23 -27.27 -13.08
N VAL A 102 -5.11 -26.08 -12.50
CA VAL A 102 -6.25 -25.30 -11.99
C VAL A 102 -6.21 -23.85 -12.46
N SER A 103 -7.38 -23.25 -12.60
CA SER A 103 -7.54 -21.85 -12.99
C SER A 103 -8.49 -21.11 -12.07
N PHE A 104 -8.03 -20.00 -11.52
CA PHE A 104 -8.85 -19.02 -10.79
C PHE A 104 -9.14 -17.84 -11.71
N VAL A 105 -10.40 -17.46 -11.81
CA VAL A 105 -10.86 -16.36 -12.68
C VAL A 105 -11.76 -15.43 -11.89
N ASN A 106 -11.49 -14.12 -11.92
CA ASN A 106 -12.24 -13.13 -11.14
C ASN A 106 -12.28 -13.48 -9.63
N GLY A 107 -11.17 -13.99 -9.10
CA GLY A 107 -11.05 -14.34 -7.69
C GLY A 107 -10.80 -13.12 -6.82
N MET A 108 -11.26 -13.17 -5.58
CA MET A 108 -11.09 -12.13 -4.57
C MET A 108 -10.39 -12.76 -3.36
N PHE A 109 -9.23 -12.25 -2.98
CA PHE A 109 -8.41 -12.86 -1.95
C PHE A 109 -7.89 -11.81 -0.97
N MET A 110 -8.48 -11.77 0.23
CA MET A 110 -7.96 -10.96 1.33
C MET A 110 -6.81 -11.71 2.03
N SER A 111 -5.80 -12.14 1.26
CA SER A 111 -4.62 -12.87 1.72
C SER A 111 -3.66 -13.23 0.58
N GLY A 112 -2.76 -14.20 0.81
CA GLY A 112 -1.88 -14.77 -0.19
C GLY A 112 -2.19 -16.20 -0.62
N VAL A 113 -1.44 -16.65 -1.63
CA VAL A 113 -1.50 -17.98 -2.23
C VAL A 113 -0.15 -18.67 -2.11
N THR A 114 -0.18 -19.99 -1.93
CA THR A 114 1.03 -20.81 -1.87
C THR A 114 0.94 -21.93 -2.90
N VAL A 115 1.97 -22.07 -3.73
CA VAL A 115 2.16 -23.22 -4.62
C VAL A 115 3.40 -23.98 -4.15
N GLY A 116 3.21 -25.22 -3.70
CA GLY A 116 4.24 -26.04 -3.10
C GLY A 116 5.24 -26.61 -4.10
N ALA A 117 6.43 -26.98 -3.60
CA ALA A 117 7.52 -27.52 -4.42
C ALA A 117 7.22 -28.86 -5.12
N ALA A 118 6.23 -29.61 -4.64
CA ALA A 118 5.78 -30.86 -5.26
C ALA A 118 4.95 -30.64 -6.53
N ASN A 119 4.34 -29.46 -6.69
CA ASN A 119 3.41 -29.21 -7.77
C ASN A 119 4.08 -29.27 -9.15
N ARG A 120 3.45 -29.98 -10.08
CA ARG A 120 3.91 -30.15 -11.47
C ARG A 120 2.91 -29.63 -12.50
N GLY A 121 1.65 -29.43 -12.12
CA GLY A 121 0.62 -28.91 -13.00
C GLY A 121 0.53 -27.39 -13.00
N PRO A 122 -0.06 -26.80 -14.05
CA PRO A 122 -0.19 -25.35 -14.15
C PRO A 122 -1.17 -24.80 -13.11
N VAL A 123 -0.88 -23.61 -12.59
CA VAL A 123 -1.77 -22.88 -11.66
C VAL A 123 -1.95 -21.46 -12.19
N LYS A 124 -3.19 -21.06 -12.48
CA LYS A 124 -3.49 -19.78 -13.12
C LYS A 124 -4.35 -18.90 -12.22
N PHE A 125 -3.99 -17.63 -12.12
CA PHE A 125 -4.80 -16.58 -11.53
C PHE A 125 -5.00 -15.49 -12.59
N THR A 126 -6.24 -15.29 -13.01
CA THR A 126 -6.61 -14.34 -14.06
C THR A 126 -7.68 -13.38 -13.55
N ALA A 127 -7.43 -12.08 -13.68
CA ALA A 127 -8.33 -11.03 -13.21
C ALA A 127 -8.67 -11.14 -11.71
N CYS A 128 -7.71 -11.60 -10.89
CA CYS A 128 -7.89 -11.76 -9.46
C CYS A 128 -7.43 -10.52 -8.66
N GLY A 129 -8.09 -10.28 -7.53
CA GLY A 129 -7.72 -9.25 -6.57
C GLY A 129 -7.08 -9.82 -5.30
N PHE A 130 -6.04 -9.15 -4.84
CA PHE A 130 -5.30 -9.50 -3.63
C PHE A 130 -5.12 -8.26 -2.75
N TRP A 131 -5.54 -8.33 -1.49
CA TRP A 131 -5.34 -7.25 -0.52
C TRP A 131 -5.08 -7.79 0.89
N SER A 132 -4.43 -6.98 1.71
CA SER A 132 -3.81 -7.43 2.95
C SER A 132 -4.78 -7.65 4.11
N VAL A 133 -4.42 -8.60 4.96
CA VAL A 133 -4.79 -8.63 6.38
C VAL A 133 -3.62 -8.11 7.23
N PRO A 134 -3.84 -7.64 8.46
CA PRO A 134 -2.74 -7.28 9.36
C PRO A 134 -1.70 -8.39 9.48
N GLY A 135 -0.43 -8.05 9.31
CA GLY A 135 0.69 -8.99 9.37
C GLY A 135 0.93 -9.82 8.11
N LEU A 136 0.24 -9.55 6.99
CA LEU A 136 0.55 -10.21 5.73
C LEU A 136 1.97 -9.86 5.25
N GLU A 137 2.77 -10.89 5.00
CA GLU A 137 4.14 -10.77 4.47
C GLU A 137 4.15 -10.66 2.94
N SER A 138 3.50 -11.59 2.24
CA SER A 138 3.56 -11.72 0.78
C SER A 138 2.23 -12.27 0.25
N HIS A 139 1.81 -11.84 -0.95
CA HIS A 139 0.60 -12.36 -1.58
C HIS A 139 0.83 -13.66 -2.34
N ALA A 140 2.04 -13.99 -2.74
CA ALA A 140 2.29 -15.23 -3.47
C ALA A 140 3.65 -15.82 -3.15
N ARG A 141 3.66 -17.07 -2.69
CA ARG A 141 4.86 -17.89 -2.58
C ARG A 141 4.72 -19.09 -3.50
N VAL A 142 5.43 -19.06 -4.64
CA VAL A 142 5.18 -20.02 -5.70
C VAL A 142 6.43 -20.84 -6.00
N GLY A 143 6.29 -22.17 -5.91
CA GLY A 143 7.34 -23.13 -6.16
C GLY A 143 6.92 -24.19 -7.18
N GLY A 144 7.70 -25.26 -7.23
CA GLY A 144 7.38 -26.44 -8.04
C GLY A 144 7.79 -26.30 -9.50
N ARG A 145 7.38 -27.29 -10.30
CA ARG A 145 7.78 -27.42 -11.71
C ARG A 145 6.70 -27.00 -12.69
N GLY A 146 5.45 -26.93 -12.24
CA GLY A 146 4.35 -26.41 -13.03
C GLY A 146 4.49 -24.91 -13.27
N THR A 147 3.97 -24.43 -14.40
CA THR A 147 3.94 -23.01 -14.71
C THR A 147 2.89 -22.31 -13.85
N VAL A 148 3.27 -21.19 -13.24
CA VAL A 148 2.34 -20.35 -12.47
C VAL A 148 2.08 -19.05 -13.21
N PHE A 149 0.82 -18.63 -13.29
CA PHE A 149 0.39 -17.45 -14.05
C PHE A 149 -0.32 -16.46 -13.13
N PHE A 150 0.07 -15.20 -13.21
CA PHE A 150 -0.63 -14.05 -12.67
C PHE A 150 -0.90 -13.07 -13.82
N GLU A 151 -2.16 -13.00 -14.24
CA GLU A 151 -2.57 -12.26 -15.42
C GLU A 151 -3.70 -11.28 -15.08
N SER A 152 -3.48 -9.99 -15.34
CA SER A 152 -4.48 -8.94 -15.07
C SER A 152 -4.96 -8.89 -13.62
N CYS A 153 -4.11 -9.24 -12.66
CA CYS A 153 -4.42 -9.18 -11.23
C CYS A 153 -4.07 -7.81 -10.62
N HIS A 154 -4.65 -7.50 -9.46
CA HIS A 154 -4.23 -6.36 -8.64
C HIS A 154 -3.79 -6.83 -7.25
N PHE A 155 -2.74 -6.20 -6.71
CA PHE A 155 -2.14 -6.52 -5.42
C PHE A 155 -1.99 -5.25 -4.59
N SER A 156 -2.37 -5.28 -3.30
CA SER A 156 -2.20 -4.15 -2.39
C SER A 156 -1.86 -4.58 -0.96
N GLY A 157 -0.98 -3.82 -0.30
CA GLY A 157 -0.70 -3.96 1.13
C GLY A 157 0.17 -5.16 1.53
N TRP A 158 1.03 -5.69 0.66
CA TRP A 158 2.00 -6.70 1.09
C TRP A 158 3.11 -6.10 1.97
N ASP A 159 3.92 -6.97 2.57
CA ASP A 159 5.04 -6.59 3.45
C ASP A 159 4.63 -5.61 4.57
N GLN A 160 3.55 -5.95 5.29
CA GLN A 160 2.96 -5.09 6.34
C GLN A 160 3.94 -4.74 7.47
N ALA A 161 4.97 -5.56 7.69
CA ALA A 161 6.02 -5.33 8.68
C ALA A 161 7.19 -4.48 8.13
N SER A 162 7.24 -4.21 6.83
CA SER A 162 8.34 -3.53 6.14
C SER A 162 9.69 -4.25 6.26
N ASP A 163 9.68 -5.57 6.11
CA ASP A 163 10.87 -6.43 6.18
C ASP A 163 11.57 -6.58 4.80
N GLY A 164 11.05 -5.90 3.76
CA GLY A 164 11.59 -5.95 2.41
C GLY A 164 11.14 -7.18 1.62
N LEU A 165 10.01 -7.77 2.00
CA LEU A 165 9.49 -8.99 1.38
C LEU A 165 8.78 -8.70 0.05
N PRO A 166 8.92 -9.58 -0.96
CA PRO A 166 8.26 -9.37 -2.25
C PRO A 166 6.76 -9.67 -2.20
N CYS A 167 5.96 -8.96 -3.00
CA CYS A 167 4.55 -9.29 -3.21
C CYS A 167 4.39 -10.70 -3.80
N ILE A 168 5.18 -11.01 -4.82
CA ILE A 168 5.28 -12.34 -5.44
C ILE A 168 6.71 -12.85 -5.27
N ASP A 169 6.86 -13.85 -4.40
CA ASP A 169 8.08 -14.66 -4.28
C ASP A 169 8.00 -15.88 -5.21
N ALA A 170 8.61 -15.77 -6.39
CA ALA A 170 8.55 -16.79 -7.42
C ALA A 170 9.81 -17.65 -7.48
N ASN A 171 9.70 -18.88 -7.00
CA ASN A 171 10.72 -19.93 -7.09
C ASN A 171 10.18 -21.20 -7.78
N SER A 172 9.19 -21.05 -8.66
CA SER A 172 8.71 -22.10 -9.56
C SER A 172 9.62 -22.19 -10.79
N ARG A 173 9.65 -23.33 -11.48
CA ARG A 173 10.47 -23.50 -12.69
C ARG A 173 10.11 -22.49 -13.79
N GLN A 174 8.82 -22.15 -13.89
CA GLN A 174 8.29 -21.22 -14.89
C GLN A 174 7.24 -20.31 -14.26
N VAL A 175 7.28 -19.03 -14.59
CA VAL A 175 6.31 -18.04 -14.09
C VAL A 175 6.00 -16.99 -15.14
N LEU A 176 4.72 -16.61 -15.26
CA LEU A 176 4.27 -15.48 -16.08
C LEU A 176 3.54 -14.48 -15.17
N ILE A 177 4.01 -13.24 -15.18
CA ILE A 177 3.48 -12.12 -14.39
C ILE A 177 3.23 -10.98 -15.37
N THR A 178 2.01 -10.93 -15.91
CA THR A 178 1.67 -10.01 -16.99
C THR A 178 0.40 -9.20 -16.75
N GLY A 179 0.44 -7.90 -17.07
CA GLY A 179 -0.75 -7.06 -17.02
C GLY A 179 -1.23 -6.74 -15.60
N ASN A 180 -0.39 -6.92 -14.58
CA ASN A 180 -0.79 -6.77 -13.19
C ASN A 180 -0.57 -5.35 -12.67
N ASP A 181 -1.31 -5.03 -11.62
CA ASP A 181 -1.24 -3.80 -10.86
C ASP A 181 -0.67 -4.05 -9.46
N PHE A 182 0.43 -3.37 -9.11
CA PHE A 182 1.07 -3.49 -7.80
C PHE A 182 0.96 -2.16 -7.05
N GLU A 183 -0.06 -2.03 -6.21
CA GLU A 183 -0.38 -0.78 -5.52
C GLU A 183 0.28 -0.70 -4.15
N THR A 184 1.19 0.25 -4.00
CA THR A 184 1.82 0.62 -2.74
C THR A 184 2.47 1.99 -2.85
N GLY A 185 2.45 2.77 -1.76
CA GLY A 185 3.19 4.03 -1.65
C GLY A 185 4.68 3.85 -1.32
N ARG A 186 5.10 2.63 -0.99
CA ARG A 186 6.47 2.34 -0.55
C ARG A 186 7.48 2.38 -1.69
N ARG A 187 8.51 3.22 -1.54
CA ARG A 187 9.60 3.36 -2.52
C ARG A 187 10.67 2.28 -2.42
N ASP A 188 10.62 1.44 -1.40
CA ASP A 188 11.49 0.26 -1.21
C ASP A 188 10.78 -1.06 -1.54
N ALA A 189 9.53 -1.00 -2.02
CA ALA A 189 8.72 -2.19 -2.23
C ALA A 189 9.29 -3.07 -3.36
N VAL A 190 9.30 -4.38 -3.12
CA VAL A 190 9.60 -5.40 -4.12
C VAL A 190 8.28 -6.01 -4.59
N ALA A 191 7.92 -5.82 -5.86
CA ALA A 191 6.72 -6.43 -6.43
C ALA A 191 6.97 -7.90 -6.78
N VAL A 192 8.12 -8.20 -7.38
CA VAL A 192 8.45 -9.54 -7.84
C VAL A 192 9.87 -9.90 -7.45
N ARG A 193 10.05 -11.07 -6.85
CA ARG A 193 11.36 -11.73 -6.75
C ARG A 193 11.35 -13.00 -7.58
N LEU A 194 12.34 -13.16 -8.45
CA LEU A 194 12.61 -14.39 -9.19
C LEU A 194 13.74 -15.15 -8.50
N GLY A 195 13.40 -16.25 -7.84
CA GLY A 195 14.31 -17.11 -7.11
C GLY A 195 15.17 -18.03 -8.00
N PRO A 196 16.18 -18.69 -7.42
CA PRO A 196 17.20 -19.45 -8.17
C PRO A 196 16.66 -20.69 -8.91
N ASP A 197 15.47 -21.20 -8.58
CA ASP A 197 14.88 -22.36 -9.25
C ASP A 197 14.10 -22.00 -10.53
N VAL A 198 13.90 -20.71 -10.79
CA VAL A 198 13.32 -20.22 -12.05
C VAL A 198 14.22 -20.59 -13.22
N ARG A 199 13.61 -21.01 -14.33
CA ARG A 199 14.29 -21.33 -15.60
C ARG A 199 13.75 -20.53 -16.78
N ALA A 200 12.49 -20.13 -16.73
CA ALA A 200 11.93 -19.19 -17.68
C ALA A 200 10.92 -18.28 -16.96
N ALA A 201 11.00 -16.98 -17.18
CA ALA A 201 10.07 -16.02 -16.59
C ALA A 201 9.71 -14.89 -17.56
N VAL A 202 8.47 -14.42 -17.48
CA VAL A 202 8.03 -13.17 -18.11
C VAL A 202 7.46 -12.26 -17.03
N VAL A 203 8.03 -11.06 -16.89
CA VAL A 203 7.50 -9.98 -16.04
C VAL A 203 7.28 -8.78 -16.95
N ALA A 204 6.07 -8.67 -17.51
CA ALA A 204 5.81 -7.67 -18.55
C ALA A 204 4.44 -7.00 -18.49
N SER A 205 4.36 -5.78 -19.00
CA SER A 205 3.09 -5.02 -19.09
C SER A 205 2.43 -4.77 -17.73
N ASN A 206 3.19 -4.73 -16.64
CA ASN A 206 2.68 -4.44 -15.29
C ASN A 206 2.80 -2.95 -14.95
N ARG A 207 1.92 -2.42 -14.11
CA ARG A 207 2.21 -1.20 -13.33
C ARG A 207 2.92 -1.62 -12.05
N LEU A 208 4.22 -1.38 -12.01
CA LEU A 208 5.08 -1.66 -10.87
C LEU A 208 5.08 -0.48 -9.90
N PRO A 209 5.40 -0.70 -8.61
CA PRO A 209 5.60 0.38 -7.65
C PRO A 209 6.72 1.31 -8.10
N SER A 210 6.68 2.57 -7.65
CA SER A 210 7.75 3.55 -7.84
C SER A 210 8.98 3.22 -6.97
N SER A 211 9.59 2.07 -7.23
CA SER A 211 10.68 1.48 -6.46
C SER A 211 11.81 1.05 -7.40
N PRO A 212 13.07 1.42 -7.11
CA PRO A 212 14.22 1.01 -7.91
C PRO A 212 14.48 -0.51 -7.82
N VAL A 213 13.88 -1.19 -6.84
CA VAL A 213 14.00 -2.63 -6.58
C VAL A 213 12.67 -3.37 -6.81
N ALA A 214 11.75 -2.78 -7.60
CA ALA A 214 10.44 -3.38 -7.85
C ALA A 214 10.50 -4.81 -8.40
N VAL A 215 11.56 -5.16 -9.14
CA VAL A 215 11.81 -6.53 -9.62
C VAL A 215 13.23 -6.93 -9.22
N VAL A 216 13.34 -8.04 -8.47
CA VAL A 216 14.61 -8.65 -8.07
C VAL A 216 14.77 -9.97 -8.83
N ASP A 217 15.88 -10.11 -9.55
CA ASP A 217 16.23 -11.33 -10.30
C ASP A 217 17.45 -12.01 -9.67
N ASP A 218 17.20 -13.07 -8.89
CA ASP A 218 18.24 -13.89 -8.26
C ASP A 218 18.67 -15.08 -9.16
N THR A 219 18.21 -15.12 -10.42
CA THR A 219 18.52 -16.21 -11.33
C THR A 219 19.94 -16.09 -11.90
N ARG A 220 20.49 -17.21 -12.40
CA ARG A 220 21.83 -17.25 -13.01
C ARG A 220 21.83 -17.68 -14.49
N HIS A 221 20.95 -18.59 -14.85
CA HIS A 221 20.91 -19.25 -16.16
C HIS A 221 19.47 -19.39 -16.69
N ALA A 222 18.55 -18.56 -16.19
CA ALA A 222 17.17 -18.55 -16.64
C ALA A 222 17.01 -17.66 -17.87
N ASP A 223 16.04 -17.99 -18.72
CA ASP A 223 15.56 -17.09 -19.77
C ASP A 223 14.50 -16.15 -19.14
N VAL A 224 14.90 -14.94 -18.81
CA VAL A 224 14.07 -13.96 -18.10
C VAL A 224 13.80 -12.78 -19.02
N GLN A 225 12.52 -12.50 -19.26
CA GLN A 225 12.05 -11.37 -20.05
C GLN A 225 11.37 -10.36 -19.13
N ILE A 226 12.01 -9.22 -18.89
CA ILE A 226 11.47 -8.11 -18.10
C ILE A 226 11.35 -6.89 -19.02
N GLY A 227 10.13 -6.43 -19.27
CA GLY A 227 9.93 -5.32 -20.20
C GLY A 227 8.49 -4.84 -20.31
N LEU A 228 8.29 -3.67 -20.93
CA LEU A 228 6.97 -3.05 -21.10
C LEU A 228 6.24 -2.75 -19.78
N ASN A 229 6.95 -2.73 -18.66
CA ASN A 229 6.38 -2.32 -17.37
C ASN A 229 6.41 -0.79 -17.24
N ALA A 230 5.42 -0.24 -16.55
CA ALA A 230 5.37 1.17 -16.19
C ALA A 230 5.59 1.33 -14.67
N GLN A 231 6.26 2.40 -14.28
CA GLN A 231 6.31 2.86 -12.90
C GLN A 231 5.85 4.31 -12.92
N ALA A 232 5.06 4.71 -11.93
CA ALA A 232 4.95 6.14 -11.69
C ALA A 232 6.36 6.66 -11.33
N PRO A 233 6.69 7.92 -11.63
CA PRO A 233 7.89 8.52 -11.06
C PRO A 233 7.85 8.30 -9.54
N ALA A 234 8.99 7.95 -8.93
CA ALA A 234 9.09 8.14 -7.49
C ALA A 234 8.81 9.62 -7.27
N GLY A 235 7.71 9.93 -6.57
CA GLY A 235 7.23 11.31 -6.40
C GLY A 235 8.41 12.23 -6.13
N GLY A 236 8.44 13.36 -6.81
CA GLY A 236 9.53 14.34 -6.79
C GLY A 236 9.94 14.77 -5.39
N GLY A 237 9.13 14.45 -4.37
CA GLY A 237 9.55 14.16 -3.02
C GLY A 237 10.41 15.29 -2.52
N ILE A 238 9.75 16.39 -2.19
CA ILE A 238 10.38 17.54 -1.56
C ILE A 238 11.07 17.02 -0.29
N GLY A 239 12.39 16.77 -0.42
CA GLY A 239 13.09 15.78 0.40
C GLY A 239 13.58 16.31 1.74
N GLU A 240 13.50 17.61 1.96
CA GLU A 240 13.94 18.21 3.22
C GLU A 240 13.02 19.36 3.62
N TRP A 241 12.57 19.29 4.87
CA TRP A 241 11.68 20.27 5.48
C TRP A 241 12.29 20.83 6.77
N LEU A 242 12.15 22.15 6.95
CA LEU A 242 12.23 22.74 8.28
C LEU A 242 10.83 22.74 8.89
N VAL A 243 10.67 21.99 9.97
CA VAL A 243 9.39 21.90 10.69
C VAL A 243 9.45 22.68 11.98
N ILE A 244 8.42 23.47 12.27
CA ILE A 244 8.25 24.21 13.52
C ILE A 244 6.88 23.94 14.14
N GLY A 245 6.92 23.69 15.45
CA GLY A 245 5.80 23.33 16.31
C GLY A 245 6.34 23.06 17.72
N GLU A 246 5.55 22.55 18.65
CA GLU A 246 4.12 22.23 18.57
C GLU A 246 3.28 23.46 18.94
N PHE A 247 2.32 23.86 18.11
CA PHE A 247 1.39 24.93 18.44
C PHE A 247 0.04 24.35 18.92
N PRO A 248 -0.68 25.02 19.83
CA PRO A 248 -1.93 24.50 20.38
C PRO A 248 -3.04 24.40 19.31
N ASN A 249 -3.85 23.34 19.33
CA ASN A 249 -5.03 23.22 18.46
C ASN A 249 -6.31 22.88 19.23
N PRO A 250 -6.78 23.77 20.14
CA PRO A 250 -7.98 23.48 20.92
C PRO A 250 -9.25 23.47 20.06
N ALA A 251 -10.25 22.71 20.51
CA ALA A 251 -11.57 22.74 19.92
C ALA A 251 -12.25 24.11 20.12
N ILE A 252 -13.07 24.51 19.16
CA ILE A 252 -13.94 25.68 19.25
C ILE A 252 -15.28 25.23 19.83
N GLU A 253 -15.60 25.70 21.03
CA GLU A 253 -16.86 25.36 21.70
C GLU A 253 -18.07 25.85 20.90
N GLY A 254 -19.04 24.96 20.67
CA GLY A 254 -20.27 25.29 19.95
C GLY A 254 -20.13 25.41 18.43
N ALA A 255 -19.02 24.98 17.83
CA ALA A 255 -18.86 24.97 16.38
C ALA A 255 -19.95 24.12 15.69
N PRO A 256 -20.69 24.66 14.70
CA PRO A 256 -21.68 23.89 13.96
C PRO A 256 -21.05 22.72 13.17
N PRO A 257 -21.80 21.64 12.89
CA PRO A 257 -21.33 20.58 12.01
C PRO A 257 -20.85 21.12 10.66
N GLY A 258 -19.67 20.68 10.22
CA GLY A 258 -19.05 21.10 8.96
C GLY A 258 -18.32 22.45 9.00
N ALA A 259 -18.52 23.29 10.03
CA ALA A 259 -17.74 24.51 10.22
C ALA A 259 -16.35 24.19 10.77
N VAL A 260 -15.43 25.16 10.68
CA VAL A 260 -14.14 25.10 11.36
C VAL A 260 -14.39 24.93 12.86
N SER A 261 -13.90 23.83 13.43
CA SER A 261 -14.14 23.42 14.82
C SER A 261 -12.88 23.36 15.66
N ARG A 262 -11.73 23.77 15.09
CA ARG A 262 -10.43 23.76 15.75
C ARG A 262 -9.70 25.08 15.48
N VAL A 263 -9.21 25.72 16.55
CA VAL A 263 -8.63 27.08 16.49
C VAL A 263 -7.42 27.13 15.58
N GLY A 264 -6.63 26.06 15.57
CA GLY A 264 -5.37 26.00 14.84
C GLY A 264 -5.52 26.17 13.34
N TYR A 265 -6.67 25.83 12.74
CA TYR A 265 -6.89 25.94 11.30
C TYR A 265 -6.74 27.39 10.79
N ASP A 266 -7.37 28.37 11.47
CA ASP A 266 -7.34 29.78 11.08
C ASP A 266 -6.33 30.63 11.86
N ARG A 267 -5.78 30.10 12.96
CA ARG A 267 -4.79 30.84 13.75
C ARG A 267 -3.43 30.86 13.05
N ASP A 268 -2.97 32.06 12.70
CA ASP A 268 -1.58 32.31 12.32
C ASP A 268 -0.70 32.31 13.59
N TYR A 269 0.18 31.32 13.69
CA TYR A 269 1.16 31.21 14.78
C TYR A 269 2.51 31.84 14.43
N LEU A 270 2.75 32.19 13.16
CA LEU A 270 4.01 32.71 12.65
C LEU A 270 4.05 34.24 12.59
N VAL A 271 3.05 34.94 13.13
CA VAL A 271 3.00 36.42 13.20
C VAL A 271 4.30 37.05 13.70
N ALA A 272 4.99 36.42 14.67
CA ALA A 272 6.26 36.90 15.23
C ALA A 272 7.41 36.98 14.20
N ILE A 273 7.28 36.28 13.06
CA ILE A 273 8.26 36.22 11.97
C ILE A 273 7.66 36.65 10.62
N GLY A 274 6.59 37.45 10.64
CA GLY A 274 5.93 37.98 9.43
C GLY A 274 4.58 37.34 9.08
N GLY A 275 4.18 36.28 9.78
CA GLY A 275 2.93 35.57 9.50
C GLY A 275 3.06 34.52 8.39
N GLU A 276 1.99 33.76 8.16
CA GLU A 276 1.97 32.63 7.20
C GLU A 276 2.38 33.02 5.77
N SER A 277 2.16 34.28 5.38
CA SER A 277 2.52 34.80 4.04
C SER A 277 4.00 35.18 3.89
N ASP A 278 4.66 35.62 4.96
CA ASP A 278 6.03 36.16 4.88
C ASP A 278 7.07 35.32 5.62
N ALA A 279 6.64 34.31 6.38
CA ALA A 279 7.53 33.45 7.16
C ALA A 279 8.62 32.81 6.30
N VAL A 280 9.85 32.90 6.81
CA VAL A 280 11.01 32.16 6.31
C VAL A 280 11.61 31.41 7.49
N LEU A 281 11.62 30.09 7.42
CA LEU A 281 12.20 29.26 8.47
C LEU A 281 13.68 29.03 8.19
N THR A 282 14.47 29.01 9.26
CA THR A 282 15.87 28.61 9.31
C THR A 282 16.03 27.62 10.47
N PRO A 283 17.12 26.82 10.52
CA PRO A 283 17.36 25.93 11.65
C PRO A 283 17.39 26.63 13.02
N SER A 284 17.68 27.94 13.06
CA SER A 284 17.72 28.74 14.28
C SER A 284 16.41 29.47 14.59
N THR A 285 15.39 29.36 13.73
CA THR A 285 14.10 30.05 13.92
C THR A 285 13.41 29.58 15.19
N LYS A 286 12.94 30.56 15.97
CA LYS A 286 12.18 30.38 17.20
C LYS A 286 10.94 31.24 17.13
N VAL A 287 9.79 30.68 17.49
CA VAL A 287 8.51 31.38 17.47
C VAL A 287 7.85 31.29 18.85
N PRO A 288 7.67 32.43 19.56
CA PRO A 288 6.96 32.42 20.83
C PRO A 288 5.46 32.18 20.62
N TYR A 289 4.83 31.42 21.50
CA TYR A 289 3.38 31.23 21.52
C TYR A 289 2.84 31.18 22.95
N VAL A 290 1.52 31.31 23.08
CA VAL A 290 0.82 31.26 24.38
C VAL A 290 -0.19 30.12 24.34
N GLU A 291 -0.19 29.31 25.39
CA GLU A 291 -1.14 28.21 25.61
C GLU A 291 -1.56 28.21 27.08
N GLY A 292 -2.86 28.21 27.37
CA GLY A 292 -3.35 28.23 28.77
C GLY A 292 -2.96 29.45 29.60
N GLY A 293 -2.43 30.52 28.98
CA GLY A 293 -1.89 31.69 29.67
C GLY A 293 -0.37 31.67 29.89
N ASP A 294 0.26 30.51 29.69
CA ASP A 294 1.71 30.33 29.78
C ASP A 294 2.41 30.61 28.44
N ARG A 295 3.65 31.09 28.51
CA ARG A 295 4.47 31.41 27.34
C ARG A 295 5.43 30.28 27.01
N PHE A 296 5.42 29.87 25.75
CA PHE A 296 6.26 28.81 25.20
C PHE A 296 7.03 29.33 23.99
N THR A 297 7.93 28.50 23.46
CA THR A 297 8.71 28.82 22.26
C THR A 297 8.86 27.57 21.40
N ALA A 298 8.27 27.60 20.20
CA ALA A 298 8.47 26.60 19.18
C ALA A 298 9.85 26.77 18.54
N THR A 299 10.50 25.65 18.21
CA THR A 299 11.84 25.65 17.59
C THR A 299 11.81 24.83 16.31
N CYS A 300 12.56 25.29 15.30
CA CYS A 300 12.71 24.57 14.05
C CYS A 300 13.56 23.30 14.21
N ARG A 301 13.23 22.28 13.43
CA ARG A 301 14.03 21.06 13.24
C ARG A 301 14.00 20.64 11.77
N ARG A 302 15.05 19.96 11.32
CA ARG A 302 15.07 19.32 9.99
C ARG A 302 14.31 18.00 10.08
N VAL A 303 13.41 17.75 9.14
CA VAL A 303 12.65 16.51 9.02
C VAL A 303 12.68 16.08 7.56
N GLU A 304 13.01 14.81 7.35
CA GLU A 304 12.98 14.17 6.05
C GLU A 304 11.73 13.29 5.95
N PRO A 305 11.14 13.14 4.75
CA PRO A 305 10.06 12.19 4.55
C PRO A 305 10.55 10.76 4.77
N ASN A 306 9.66 9.89 5.22
CA ASN A 306 9.92 8.45 5.29
C ASN A 306 10.00 7.83 3.87
N ALA A 307 10.15 6.50 3.81
CA ALA A 307 10.23 5.76 2.53
C ALA A 307 8.99 5.90 1.62
N GLU A 308 7.87 6.41 2.13
CA GLU A 308 6.63 6.64 1.38
C GLU A 308 6.49 8.10 0.92
N GLY A 309 7.39 9.00 1.33
CA GLY A 309 7.25 10.44 1.08
C GLY A 309 6.53 11.20 2.21
N TYR A 310 6.22 10.54 3.33
CA TYR A 310 5.43 11.07 4.43
C TYR A 310 6.27 11.74 5.52
N ILE A 311 5.90 12.97 5.87
CA ILE A 311 6.43 13.72 7.00
C ILE A 311 5.59 13.38 8.23
N ASP A 312 6.13 12.52 9.10
CA ASP A 312 5.47 12.09 10.33
C ASP A 312 5.63 13.15 11.43
N LEU A 313 4.62 14.00 11.56
CA LEU A 313 4.56 15.05 12.59
C LEU A 313 4.26 14.48 13.98
N MET A 314 3.52 13.36 14.06
CA MET A 314 3.25 12.67 15.33
C MET A 314 4.54 12.18 15.98
N ALA A 315 5.48 11.63 15.20
CA ALA A 315 6.79 11.23 15.69
C ALA A 315 7.63 12.41 16.20
N GLN A 316 7.41 13.62 15.65
CA GLN A 316 8.11 14.83 16.06
C GLN A 316 7.51 15.49 17.30
N TYR A 317 6.18 15.46 17.41
CA TYR A 317 5.39 16.18 18.40
C TYR A 317 4.29 15.24 18.94
N PRO A 318 4.65 14.32 19.83
CA PRO A 318 3.70 13.33 20.31
C PRO A 318 2.65 13.94 21.24
N GLY A 319 1.37 13.66 20.95
CA GLY A 319 0.26 13.82 21.88
C GLY A 319 -0.54 15.11 21.75
N GLY A 320 -1.85 14.97 21.95
CA GLY A 320 -2.82 16.08 21.91
C GLY A 320 -2.99 16.68 20.51
N ARG A 321 -4.02 17.50 20.33
CA ARG A 321 -4.26 18.22 19.07
C ARG A 321 -3.28 19.37 18.93
N LYS A 322 -2.46 19.36 17.89
CA LYS A 322 -1.40 20.35 17.63
C LYS A 322 -1.48 20.92 16.22
N VAL A 323 -0.70 21.98 15.97
CA VAL A 323 -0.41 22.51 14.63
C VAL A 323 1.10 22.53 14.44
N ALA A 324 1.55 22.19 13.24
CA ALA A 324 2.93 22.37 12.81
C ALA A 324 2.97 23.02 11.43
N TYR A 325 4.07 23.70 11.16
CA TYR A 325 4.38 24.26 9.85
C TYR A 325 5.65 23.60 9.32
N ALA A 326 5.65 23.26 8.04
CA ALA A 326 6.80 22.73 7.33
C ALA A 326 7.17 23.70 6.20
N PHE A 327 8.44 24.11 6.14
CA PHE A 327 8.96 25.07 5.18
C PHE A 327 10.10 24.47 4.36
N THR A 328 10.14 24.81 3.08
CA THR A 328 11.25 24.47 2.19
C THR A 328 11.33 25.39 0.98
N TYR A 329 12.40 25.24 0.20
CA TYR A 329 12.59 25.93 -1.07
C TYR A 329 12.46 24.97 -2.25
N LEU A 330 11.57 25.31 -3.17
CA LEU A 330 11.37 24.58 -4.42
C LEU A 330 12.10 25.29 -5.59
N PRO A 331 13.19 24.72 -6.12
CA PRO A 331 13.89 25.27 -7.27
C PRO A 331 13.07 25.10 -8.56
N SER A 332 13.07 26.14 -9.39
CA SER A 332 12.54 26.11 -10.74
C SER A 332 13.50 26.74 -11.74
N LYS A 333 13.77 26.05 -12.85
CA LYS A 333 14.71 26.52 -13.89
C LYS A 333 14.17 27.70 -14.70
N ARG A 334 12.85 27.91 -14.68
CA ARG A 334 12.11 28.95 -15.41
C ARG A 334 10.91 29.41 -14.61
N ALA A 335 10.30 30.53 -14.99
CA ALA A 335 8.94 30.80 -14.55
C ALA A 335 7.99 29.79 -15.22
N GLN A 336 7.11 29.17 -14.45
CA GLN A 336 6.16 28.16 -14.93
C GLN A 336 5.02 27.96 -13.93
N THR A 337 3.91 27.38 -14.39
CA THR A 337 2.89 26.86 -13.50
C THR A 337 3.28 25.45 -13.08
N ALA A 338 3.46 25.23 -11.78
CA ALA A 338 3.72 23.90 -11.23
C ALA A 338 2.42 23.25 -10.74
N HIS A 339 2.36 21.93 -10.87
CA HIS A 339 1.29 21.09 -10.34
C HIS A 339 1.74 20.51 -9.00
N PHE A 340 0.87 20.52 -8.01
CA PHE A 340 1.14 20.00 -6.67
C PHE A 340 0.11 18.93 -6.32
N GLU A 341 0.59 17.90 -5.63
CA GLU A 341 -0.21 16.80 -5.11
C GLU A 341 0.04 16.73 -3.59
N LEU A 342 -0.98 17.09 -2.80
CA LEU A 342 -0.92 17.08 -1.34
C LEU A 342 -1.77 15.94 -0.80
N GLY A 343 -1.22 15.25 0.20
CA GLY A 343 -1.98 14.45 1.15
C GLY A 343 -1.71 14.98 2.55
N SER A 344 -2.75 15.20 3.37
CA SER A 344 -2.54 15.54 4.78
C SER A 344 -3.47 14.72 5.66
N ASN A 345 -2.95 14.29 6.80
CA ASN A 345 -3.81 13.74 7.83
C ASN A 345 -4.51 14.93 8.50
N ASP A 346 -5.84 14.89 8.44
CA ASP A 346 -6.75 15.99 8.80
C ASP A 346 -6.59 17.21 7.87
N SER A 347 -6.57 18.43 8.41
CA SER A 347 -6.65 19.65 7.60
C SER A 347 -5.29 20.25 7.29
N ALA A 348 -5.20 20.95 6.16
CA ALA A 348 -3.97 21.60 5.74
C ALA A 348 -4.20 22.92 4.99
N LYS A 349 -3.17 23.75 4.96
CA LYS A 349 -3.07 24.95 4.11
C LYS A 349 -1.67 25.02 3.51
N VAL A 350 -1.56 25.50 2.27
CA VAL A 350 -0.29 25.60 1.55
C VAL A 350 -0.11 26.99 0.98
N TRP A 351 1.06 27.56 1.20
CA TRP A 351 1.50 28.82 0.61
C TRP A 351 2.69 28.59 -0.33
N VAL A 352 2.65 29.23 -1.50
CA VAL A 352 3.78 29.30 -2.43
C VAL A 352 4.12 30.77 -2.65
N ASN A 353 5.37 31.14 -2.38
CA ASN A 353 5.86 32.52 -2.40
C ASN A 353 5.06 33.51 -1.55
N GLY A 354 4.35 33.02 -0.54
CA GLY A 354 3.52 33.81 0.37
C GLY A 354 2.05 33.92 -0.03
N GLN A 355 1.66 33.39 -1.19
CA GLN A 355 0.27 33.28 -1.58
C GLN A 355 -0.31 31.95 -1.12
N GLU A 356 -1.43 31.97 -0.38
CA GLU A 356 -2.21 30.75 -0.10
C GLU A 356 -2.74 30.20 -1.43
N VAL A 357 -2.29 29.01 -1.81
CA VAL A 357 -2.63 28.36 -3.08
C VAL A 357 -3.56 27.17 -2.87
N HIS A 358 -3.68 26.69 -1.63
CA HIS A 358 -4.56 25.59 -1.28
C HIS A 358 -4.93 25.62 0.21
N CYS A 359 -6.17 25.25 0.51
CA CYS A 359 -6.64 24.97 1.86
C CYS A 359 -7.72 23.89 1.84
N VAL A 360 -7.75 23.08 2.89
CA VAL A 360 -8.69 21.97 3.03
C VAL A 360 -9.02 21.75 4.50
N TRP A 361 -10.31 21.76 4.81
CA TRP A 361 -10.85 21.51 6.15
C TRP A 361 -11.47 20.11 6.22
N ALA A 362 -10.96 19.28 7.12
CA ALA A 362 -11.46 17.92 7.37
C ALA A 362 -12.03 17.83 8.79
N ALA A 363 -13.32 18.13 8.95
CA ALA A 363 -13.99 18.15 10.26
C ALA A 363 -13.88 16.80 11.01
N GLU A 364 -14.17 15.71 10.29
CA GLU A 364 -14.16 14.31 10.79
C GLU A 364 -12.77 13.64 10.70
N GLY A 365 -11.76 14.41 10.26
CA GLY A 365 -10.43 13.90 9.93
C GLY A 365 -10.35 13.19 8.58
N ARG A 366 -9.13 12.96 8.11
CA ARG A 366 -8.84 12.20 6.88
C ARG A 366 -7.45 11.59 6.93
N GLY A 367 -7.19 10.53 6.17
CA GLY A 367 -5.82 10.03 5.97
C GLY A 367 -5.01 10.96 5.07
N ALA A 368 -3.68 10.83 5.09
CA ALA A 368 -2.82 11.48 4.09
C ALA A 368 -2.55 10.50 2.95
N LEU A 369 -3.18 10.71 1.79
CA LEU A 369 -2.85 9.94 0.58
C LEU A 369 -2.30 10.89 -0.49
N ALA A 370 -1.33 10.40 -1.26
CA ALA A 370 -0.71 11.22 -2.29
C ALA A 370 -1.74 11.55 -3.37
N GLY A 371 -1.83 12.84 -3.74
CA GLY A 371 -2.76 13.30 -4.77
C GLY A 371 -4.23 13.44 -4.34
N ASP A 372 -4.54 13.32 -3.03
CA ASP A 372 -5.88 13.61 -2.49
C ASP A 372 -6.34 15.03 -2.86
N ASP A 373 -5.43 16.00 -2.70
CA ASP A 373 -5.62 17.36 -3.16
C ASP A 373 -4.67 17.67 -4.31
N GLN A 374 -5.22 18.24 -5.38
CA GLN A 374 -4.46 18.68 -6.54
C GLN A 374 -4.68 20.17 -6.74
N PHE A 375 -3.59 20.92 -6.86
CA PHE A 375 -3.64 22.35 -7.11
C PHE A 375 -2.45 22.80 -7.96
N THR A 376 -2.49 24.06 -8.40
CA THR A 376 -1.40 24.66 -9.16
C THR A 376 -0.93 25.94 -8.50
N ALA A 377 0.35 26.26 -8.66
CA ALA A 377 0.89 27.54 -8.23
C ALA A 377 1.92 28.08 -9.22
N PRO A 378 2.01 29.41 -9.40
CA PRO A 378 3.04 30.01 -10.22
C PRO A 378 4.39 29.93 -9.50
N LEU A 379 5.38 29.36 -10.18
CA LEU A 379 6.78 29.40 -9.78
C LEU A 379 7.53 30.47 -10.55
N GLN A 380 8.43 31.15 -9.86
CA GLN A 380 9.44 32.03 -10.43
C GLN A 380 10.70 31.23 -10.75
N LYS A 381 11.53 31.72 -11.67
CA LYS A 381 12.88 31.17 -11.87
C LYS A 381 13.69 31.35 -10.59
N GLY A 382 14.37 30.29 -10.13
CA GLY A 382 15.13 30.28 -8.88
C GLY A 382 14.41 29.51 -7.78
N LEU A 383 14.63 29.90 -6.53
CA LEU A 383 14.03 29.26 -5.36
C LEU A 383 12.67 29.87 -5.05
N ASN A 384 11.67 29.03 -4.83
CA ASN A 384 10.31 29.42 -4.45
C ASN A 384 10.04 28.96 -3.02
N ARG A 385 9.50 29.84 -2.17
CA ARG A 385 9.14 29.49 -0.79
C ARG A 385 7.90 28.59 -0.81
N VAL A 386 7.94 27.47 -0.10
CA VAL A 386 6.77 26.62 0.14
C VAL A 386 6.59 26.47 1.63
N LEU A 387 5.40 26.78 2.13
CA LEU A 387 4.98 26.59 3.51
C LEU A 387 3.74 25.70 3.54
N VAL A 388 3.78 24.63 4.33
CA VAL A 388 2.63 23.76 4.58
C VAL A 388 2.28 23.87 6.05
N LYS A 389 1.03 24.17 6.35
CA LYS A 389 0.45 24.08 7.69
C LYS A 389 -0.38 22.81 7.76
N VAL A 390 -0.18 22.02 8.80
CA VAL A 390 -1.00 20.83 9.09
C VAL A 390 -1.51 20.93 10.52
N GLU A 391 -2.79 20.67 10.71
CA GLU A 391 -3.43 20.67 12.02
C GLU A 391 -3.94 19.27 12.36
N ASP A 392 -3.67 18.82 13.59
CA ASP A 392 -4.09 17.52 14.09
C ASP A 392 -5.52 17.61 14.67
N GLY A 393 -6.44 16.85 14.09
CA GLY A 393 -7.78 16.59 14.58
C GLY A 393 -7.82 15.60 15.75
N GLY A 394 -6.68 14.96 16.04
CA GLY A 394 -6.47 13.92 17.03
C GLY A 394 -6.53 12.53 16.40
N GLY A 395 -5.82 11.57 16.98
CA GLY A 395 -5.80 10.21 16.45
C GLY A 395 -4.49 9.50 16.76
N ARG A 396 -4.13 8.54 15.90
CA ARG A 396 -2.86 7.78 16.00
C ARG A 396 -1.81 8.20 14.98
N HIS A 397 -2.20 8.98 13.98
CA HIS A 397 -1.34 9.47 12.90
C HIS A 397 -1.49 10.98 12.85
N TRP A 398 -0.47 11.68 12.36
CA TRP A 398 -0.49 13.11 12.03
C TRP A 398 0.71 13.45 11.14
N GLY A 399 0.49 14.18 10.05
CA GLY A 399 1.53 14.40 9.03
C GLY A 399 0.99 14.71 7.64
N PHE A 400 1.87 14.77 6.66
CA PHE A 400 1.54 15.10 5.27
C PHE A 400 2.56 14.57 4.26
N MET A 401 2.18 14.62 2.98
CA MET A 401 3.01 14.38 1.80
C MET A 401 2.78 15.53 0.82
N LEU A 402 3.83 15.98 0.13
CA LEU A 402 3.70 16.96 -0.94
C LEU A 402 4.66 16.63 -2.07
N ASP A 403 4.10 16.35 -3.24
CA ASP A 403 4.83 16.26 -4.50
C ASP A 403 4.57 17.49 -5.37
N ALA A 404 5.57 17.85 -6.17
CA ALA A 404 5.51 18.98 -7.09
C ALA A 404 6.08 18.59 -8.45
N TYR A 405 5.39 19.00 -9.50
CA TYR A 405 5.73 18.71 -10.89
C TYR A 405 5.76 20.01 -11.71
N ALA A 406 6.72 20.10 -12.62
CA ALA A 406 6.80 21.13 -13.63
C ALA A 406 5.62 21.03 -14.61
N GLU A 407 5.43 22.07 -15.42
CA GLU A 407 4.37 22.14 -16.44
C GLU A 407 4.45 21.01 -17.48
N ASP A 408 5.65 20.44 -17.68
CA ASP A 408 5.89 19.30 -18.57
C ASP A 408 5.76 17.94 -17.87
N GLY A 409 5.36 17.93 -16.58
CA GLY A 409 5.23 16.74 -15.75
C GLY A 409 6.54 16.26 -15.10
N ALA A 410 7.67 16.93 -15.31
CA ALA A 410 8.91 16.55 -14.65
C ALA A 410 8.85 16.84 -13.13
N PRO A 411 9.31 15.94 -12.26
CA PRO A 411 9.34 16.19 -10.82
C PRO A 411 10.25 17.38 -10.46
N LEU A 412 9.81 18.20 -9.50
CA LEU A 412 10.57 19.31 -8.93
C LEU A 412 11.06 18.91 -7.52
N GLY A 413 12.36 18.64 -7.36
CA GLY A 413 12.96 18.27 -6.07
C GLY A 413 13.51 19.47 -5.27
N CYS A 414 13.79 19.32 -3.97
CA CYS A 414 14.39 20.36 -3.12
C CYS A 414 15.82 20.74 -3.54
N ALA A 415 16.16 22.02 -3.38
CA ALA A 415 17.55 22.42 -3.21
C ALA A 415 17.96 22.16 -1.75
N ALA A 416 19.10 21.49 -1.52
CA ALA A 416 19.66 21.38 -0.16
C ALA A 416 19.77 22.79 0.44
N GLN A 417 19.27 23.00 1.64
CA GLN A 417 19.43 24.29 2.33
C GLN A 417 20.90 24.46 2.73
N THR A 418 21.71 24.98 1.82
CA THR A 418 23.07 25.43 2.13
C THR A 418 22.95 26.75 2.87
N GLY A 419 23.04 26.69 4.20
CA GLY A 419 23.27 27.86 5.01
C GLY A 419 24.71 28.32 4.86
N GLU A 420 24.88 29.56 4.40
CA GLU A 420 25.81 30.54 4.97
C GLU A 420 25.06 31.87 5.13
#